data_AF-A0A926U9U4-F1
#
_entry.id   AF-A0A926U9U4-F1
#
_cell.length_a   1.000
_cell.length_b   1.000
_cell.length_c   1.000
_cell.angle_alpha   90.00
_cell.angle_beta   90.00
_cell.angle_gamma   90.00
#
_symmetry.space_group_name_H-M   'P 1'
#
loop_
_entity.id
_entity.type
_entity.pdbx_description
1 polymer ?
#
loop_
_entity_poly.entity_id
_entity_poly.type
_entity_poly.pdbx_seq_one_letter_code
_entity_poly.pdbx_strand_id
1 'polypeptide(L)'
;MVGRATAATAAPPTPWSKTLAEPQIDSSAYIHPFSNIIGDVHIGPDVLVAPGTSIRADEGSPFYIGEGTNLQDGCVIHGLEQGRVVGDDQKQYSVWVGQDASIAHMALIHGPAYVGDHCFIGFRSTIFNARVGKGCVVMMHALIQDVEIPPGKYIASGSIITTQQQADRLPDAQEEDTHFSKHVSGINDALRMGYRCAENIACIAPIRDEIEPPSSNTPSTSSNNSMGNYSSNTGLGEGIVEQVRSLLSQGYRIGTEHADARRFQTSSWQSCTPVQSTRESEVLSELQACLNEHSGEYVRLIGIDSKAKRRVLEQIIQKPNGPVSKIAVTKVGNQSSGNQSAGYSSSNGSSSSSSNGHRGGLSGEVVDKVRSLLGQGYRVGAEVADVRRFRSSSWTSVSIQGSRESEVLSALEACLGEHAGEYVRIIGIDPKAKRRVLEQIIQHPGSPATQASSSPSSSQGTPSPASSSYSSSSSYSSSSSYSAPARTSLSGEVVDKVRSLLGQGYRVGAEVADVRRFRSSSWTSVSIQGSRESEVLSALEACLSEHAGEYVRIIGIDPKAKRRVLEQIIQQPTK
;
A
#
# COMPACT_ATOMS: atom_id res chain seq x y z
N MET A 1 -24.06 30.21 16.55
CA MET A 1 -24.06 29.31 15.37
C MET A 1 -22.97 29.77 14.43
N VAL A 2 -21.81 29.13 14.44
CA VAL A 2 -20.79 29.34 13.39
C VAL A 2 -21.08 28.26 12.35
N GLY A 3 -21.81 28.63 11.29
CA GLY A 3 -22.09 27.73 10.18
C GLY A 3 -20.78 27.33 9.52
N ARG A 4 -20.39 26.05 9.66
CA ARG A 4 -19.32 25.49 8.84
C ARG A 4 -19.86 25.42 7.42
N ALA A 5 -19.35 26.29 6.56
CA ALA A 5 -19.64 26.26 5.14
C ALA A 5 -19.21 24.89 4.59
N THR A 6 -20.17 24.01 4.33
CA THR A 6 -20.04 23.05 3.24
C THR A 6 -19.69 23.84 2.00
N ALA A 7 -18.68 23.42 1.24
CA ALA A 7 -18.36 24.04 -0.06
C ALA A 7 -19.39 23.59 -1.11
N ALA A 8 -20.68 23.81 -0.82
CA ALA A 8 -21.78 23.73 -1.75
C ALA A 8 -21.86 25.07 -2.48
N THR A 9 -21.74 25.07 -3.80
CA THR A 9 -21.73 26.30 -4.60
C THR A 9 -22.55 26.14 -5.87
N ALA A 10 -23.08 27.25 -6.38
CA ALA A 10 -23.80 27.28 -7.64
C ALA A 10 -22.91 26.85 -8.82
N ALA A 11 -23.52 26.25 -9.85
CA ALA A 11 -22.85 26.09 -11.14
C ALA A 11 -22.48 27.47 -11.72
N PRO A 12 -21.29 27.63 -12.33
CA PRO A 12 -20.91 28.88 -12.96
C PRO A 12 -21.75 29.14 -14.23
N PRO A 13 -21.86 30.41 -14.67
CA PRO A 13 -22.45 30.72 -15.96
C PRO A 13 -21.53 30.27 -17.10
N THR A 14 -22.09 29.53 -18.07
CA THR A 14 -21.38 29.01 -19.24
C THR A 14 -22.23 29.21 -20.51
N PRO A 15 -21.69 28.94 -21.72
CA PRO A 15 -22.50 28.93 -22.94
C PRO A 15 -23.66 27.92 -22.92
N TRP A 16 -23.50 26.78 -22.24
CA TRP A 16 -24.50 25.70 -22.15
C TRP A 16 -25.46 25.81 -20.97
N SER A 17 -25.12 26.58 -19.92
CA SER A 17 -26.00 26.76 -18.76
C SER A 17 -25.91 28.17 -18.15
N LYS A 18 -27.07 28.74 -17.85
CA LYS A 18 -27.21 30.04 -17.18
C LYS A 18 -28.10 29.98 -15.93
N THR A 19 -28.46 28.78 -15.47
CA THR A 19 -29.44 28.58 -14.39
C THR A 19 -28.87 28.86 -13.01
N LEU A 20 -27.54 28.85 -12.85
CA LEU A 20 -26.85 29.02 -11.56
C LEU A 20 -27.38 28.06 -10.50
N ALA A 21 -27.73 26.84 -10.89
CA ALA A 21 -28.31 25.83 -10.00
C ALA A 21 -27.36 25.51 -8.84
N GLU A 22 -27.94 25.33 -7.65
CA GLU A 22 -27.24 24.97 -6.41
C GLU A 22 -27.59 23.55 -5.98
N PRO A 23 -26.71 22.87 -5.20
CA PRO A 23 -27.00 21.54 -4.70
C PRO A 23 -28.24 21.50 -3.81
N GLN A 24 -29.10 20.50 -4.01
CA GLN A 24 -30.23 20.17 -3.16
C GLN A 24 -29.84 19.00 -2.27
N ILE A 25 -29.65 19.25 -0.97
CA ILE A 25 -29.12 18.28 -0.02
C ILE A 25 -30.17 18.01 1.06
N ASP A 26 -30.57 16.74 1.21
CA ASP A 26 -31.50 16.37 2.26
C ASP A 26 -30.94 16.63 3.67
N SER A 27 -31.80 17.06 4.59
CA SER A 27 -31.43 17.41 5.95
C SER A 27 -30.87 16.24 6.78
N SER A 28 -31.16 14.98 6.43
CA SER A 28 -30.64 13.79 7.11
C SER A 28 -29.29 13.32 6.56
N ALA A 29 -28.88 13.77 5.38
CA ALA A 29 -27.56 13.49 4.83
C ALA A 29 -26.44 14.09 5.72
N TYR A 30 -25.24 13.52 5.65
CA TYR A 30 -24.04 14.09 6.25
C TYR A 30 -23.02 14.42 5.17
N ILE A 31 -22.63 15.69 5.08
CA ILE A 31 -21.61 16.17 4.14
C ILE A 31 -20.39 16.58 4.93
N HIS A 32 -19.28 15.85 4.77
CA HIS A 32 -18.07 16.19 5.49
C HIS A 32 -17.54 17.57 5.02
N PRO A 33 -17.11 18.48 5.93
CA PRO A 33 -16.70 19.84 5.56
C PRO A 33 -15.52 19.93 4.59
N PHE A 34 -14.68 18.89 4.54
CA PHE A 34 -13.59 18.75 3.56
C PHE A 34 -14.07 18.07 2.27
N SER A 35 -15.23 18.44 1.74
CA SER A 35 -15.75 17.96 0.44
C SER A 35 -16.25 19.17 -0.38
N ASN A 36 -16.42 18.98 -1.68
CA ASN A 36 -16.82 20.06 -2.59
C ASN A 36 -17.97 19.61 -3.50
N ILE A 37 -19.06 20.37 -3.52
CA ILE A 37 -20.29 20.05 -4.26
C ILE A 37 -20.69 21.27 -5.08
N ILE A 38 -20.77 21.14 -6.41
CA ILE A 38 -21.04 22.25 -7.31
C ILE A 38 -22.19 21.91 -8.26
N GLY A 39 -23.13 22.82 -8.42
CA GLY A 39 -24.13 22.78 -9.49
C GLY A 39 -25.40 22.00 -9.14
N ASP A 40 -26.11 21.56 -10.19
CA ASP A 40 -27.39 20.87 -10.09
C ASP A 40 -27.20 19.41 -9.64
N VAL A 41 -27.04 19.24 -8.32
CA VAL A 41 -26.79 17.96 -7.65
C VAL A 41 -27.89 17.72 -6.63
N HIS A 42 -28.61 16.60 -6.77
CA HIS A 42 -29.61 16.15 -5.81
C HIS A 42 -28.99 15.06 -4.92
N ILE A 43 -28.90 15.31 -3.62
CA ILE A 43 -28.44 14.37 -2.61
C ILE A 43 -29.62 13.98 -1.73
N GLY A 44 -30.00 12.70 -1.82
CA GLY A 44 -31.14 12.15 -1.10
C GLY A 44 -30.91 11.96 0.41
N PRO A 45 -31.94 11.45 1.12
CA PRO A 45 -31.89 11.20 2.55
C PRO A 45 -30.79 10.21 2.93
N ASP A 46 -30.24 10.39 4.13
CA ASP A 46 -29.32 9.45 4.77
C ASP A 46 -28.05 9.14 3.95
N VAL A 47 -27.70 10.02 3.00
CA VAL A 47 -26.44 9.94 2.26
C VAL A 47 -25.26 10.35 3.12
N LEU A 48 -24.13 9.65 2.97
CA LEU A 48 -22.84 10.04 3.55
C LEU A 48 -21.89 10.51 2.44
N VAL A 49 -21.39 11.75 2.55
CA VAL A 49 -20.30 12.26 1.70
C VAL A 49 -19.05 12.46 2.55
N ALA A 50 -18.02 11.68 2.25
CA ALA A 50 -16.78 11.60 3.00
C ALA A 50 -15.74 12.69 2.59
N PRO A 51 -14.62 12.82 3.33
CA PRO A 51 -13.57 13.80 3.03
C PRO A 51 -12.93 13.62 1.65
N GLY A 52 -12.51 14.72 1.03
CA GLY A 52 -11.86 14.76 -0.28
C GLY A 52 -12.77 14.52 -1.48
N THR A 53 -14.05 14.21 -1.27
CA THR A 53 -15.01 13.96 -2.35
C THR A 53 -15.33 15.24 -3.12
N SER A 54 -15.34 15.14 -4.46
CA SER A 54 -15.68 16.23 -5.38
C SER A 54 -16.84 15.82 -6.29
N ILE A 55 -17.98 16.47 -6.13
CA ILE A 55 -19.17 16.30 -6.97
C ILE A 55 -19.39 17.59 -7.74
N ARG A 56 -19.29 17.56 -9.07
CA ARG A 56 -19.30 18.80 -9.87
C ARG A 56 -20.16 18.66 -11.13
N ALA A 57 -21.36 19.24 -11.08
CA ALA A 57 -22.35 19.26 -12.16
C ALA A 57 -22.35 20.64 -12.87
N ASP A 58 -21.19 21.04 -13.38
CA ASP A 58 -20.99 22.32 -14.08
C ASP A 58 -20.98 22.19 -15.63
N GLU A 59 -20.80 20.97 -16.14
CA GLU A 59 -20.83 20.63 -17.55
C GLU A 59 -22.04 19.74 -17.86
N GLY A 60 -21.91 18.43 -17.66
CA GLY A 60 -23.05 17.51 -17.60
C GLY A 60 -23.89 17.74 -16.34
N SER A 61 -25.20 17.90 -16.49
CA SER A 61 -26.15 18.07 -15.38
C SER A 61 -27.55 17.57 -15.78
N PRO A 62 -28.45 17.23 -14.84
CA PRO A 62 -28.25 17.17 -13.39
C PRO A 62 -27.58 15.85 -12.92
N PHE A 63 -27.13 15.81 -11.67
CA PHE A 63 -26.71 14.58 -10.97
C PHE A 63 -27.71 14.20 -9.88
N TYR A 64 -27.93 12.90 -9.68
CA TYR A 64 -28.78 12.34 -8.62
C TYR A 64 -28.02 11.29 -7.81
N ILE A 65 -28.07 11.41 -6.48
CA ILE A 65 -27.51 10.47 -5.51
C ILE A 65 -28.65 10.02 -4.58
N GLY A 66 -29.05 8.76 -4.70
CA GLY A 66 -30.20 8.19 -3.99
C GLY A 66 -30.00 7.99 -2.49
N GLU A 67 -31.10 7.68 -1.80
CA GLU A 67 -31.18 7.47 -0.35
C GLU A 67 -30.18 6.42 0.15
N GLY A 68 -29.60 6.62 1.34
CA GLY A 68 -28.73 5.63 2.00
C GLY A 68 -27.39 5.36 1.29
N THR A 69 -27.12 6.05 0.17
CA THR A 69 -25.86 5.90 -0.58
C THR A 69 -24.69 6.54 0.16
N ASN A 70 -23.51 5.95 0.04
CA ASN A 70 -22.26 6.53 0.58
C ASN A 70 -21.26 6.83 -0.55
N LEU A 71 -20.70 8.04 -0.49
CA LEU A 71 -19.62 8.51 -1.36
C LEU A 71 -18.36 8.67 -0.49
N GLN A 72 -17.48 7.68 -0.56
CA GLN A 72 -16.32 7.57 0.32
C GLN A 72 -15.15 8.47 -0.10
N ASP A 73 -14.06 8.45 0.67
CA ASP A 73 -13.00 9.44 0.56
C ASP A 73 -12.43 9.59 -0.85
N GLY A 74 -12.32 10.84 -1.31
CA GLY A 74 -11.68 11.17 -2.59
C GLY A 74 -12.45 10.71 -3.83
N CYS A 75 -13.74 10.33 -3.71
CA CYS A 75 -14.56 10.05 -4.88
C CYS A 75 -14.69 11.29 -5.78
N VAL A 76 -14.75 11.06 -7.09
CA VAL A 76 -15.01 12.12 -8.07
C VAL A 76 -16.26 11.77 -8.87
N ILE A 77 -17.18 12.72 -8.95
CA ILE A 77 -18.38 12.64 -9.79
C ILE A 77 -18.41 13.84 -10.72
N HIS A 78 -18.36 13.59 -12.02
CA HIS A 78 -18.38 14.60 -13.08
C HIS A 78 -19.17 14.06 -14.29
N GLY A 79 -19.35 14.84 -15.34
CA GLY A 79 -20.11 14.41 -16.51
C GLY A 79 -19.87 15.29 -17.72
N LEU A 80 -19.88 14.66 -18.90
CA LEU A 80 -19.76 15.34 -20.18
C LEU A 80 -20.99 16.22 -20.45
N GLU A 81 -20.79 17.32 -21.19
CA GLU A 81 -21.85 18.27 -21.57
C GLU A 81 -23.03 17.55 -22.25
N GLN A 82 -22.69 16.61 -23.13
CA GLN A 82 -23.61 15.83 -23.94
C GLN A 82 -23.70 14.38 -23.45
N GLY A 83 -24.85 13.75 -23.73
CA GLY A 83 -25.15 12.39 -23.26
C GLY A 83 -25.87 12.42 -21.91
N ARG A 84 -26.94 11.64 -21.81
CA ARG A 84 -27.76 11.52 -20.60
C ARG A 84 -28.19 10.07 -20.43
N VAL A 85 -28.45 9.70 -19.18
CA VAL A 85 -29.11 8.46 -18.80
C VAL A 85 -30.52 8.77 -18.30
N VAL A 86 -31.42 7.80 -18.45
CA VAL A 86 -32.76 7.87 -17.84
C VAL A 86 -32.67 7.29 -16.43
N GLY A 87 -32.98 8.13 -15.44
CA GLY A 87 -33.14 7.75 -14.05
C GLY A 87 -34.40 6.94 -13.82
N ASP A 88 -34.54 6.35 -12.63
CA ASP A 88 -35.70 5.50 -12.33
C ASP A 88 -37.00 6.31 -12.23
N ASP A 89 -36.88 7.60 -11.93
CA ASP A 89 -37.97 8.60 -11.98
C ASP A 89 -38.37 9.02 -13.40
N GLN A 90 -37.82 8.37 -14.43
CA GLN A 90 -38.03 8.63 -15.86
C GLN A 90 -37.54 10.00 -16.35
N LYS A 91 -36.67 10.69 -15.59
CA LYS A 91 -36.04 11.94 -16.01
C LYS A 91 -34.62 11.71 -16.54
N GLN A 92 -34.08 12.71 -17.22
CA GLN A 92 -32.74 12.67 -17.81
C GLN A 92 -31.70 13.20 -16.82
N TYR A 93 -30.61 12.46 -16.64
CA TYR A 93 -29.49 12.81 -15.77
C TYR A 93 -28.17 12.64 -16.51
N SER A 94 -27.17 13.44 -16.15
CA SER A 94 -25.80 13.15 -16.56
C SER A 94 -25.22 12.01 -15.71
N VAL A 95 -25.53 11.99 -14.40
CA VAL A 95 -25.15 10.90 -13.50
C VAL A 95 -26.34 10.53 -12.65
N TRP A 96 -26.69 9.24 -12.64
CA TRP A 96 -27.66 8.65 -11.72
C TRP A 96 -26.96 7.61 -10.85
N VAL A 97 -27.01 7.80 -9.53
CA VAL A 97 -26.64 6.78 -8.54
C VAL A 97 -27.88 6.48 -7.72
N GLY A 98 -28.32 5.21 -7.74
CA GLY A 98 -29.50 4.73 -7.04
C GLY A 98 -29.37 4.74 -5.52
N GLN A 99 -30.31 4.09 -4.85
CA GLN A 99 -30.34 4.01 -3.38
C GLN A 99 -29.40 2.91 -2.84
N ASP A 100 -28.94 3.07 -1.60
CA ASP A 100 -28.10 2.13 -0.86
C ASP A 100 -26.84 1.68 -1.62
N ALA A 101 -26.35 2.51 -2.54
CA ALA A 101 -25.12 2.24 -3.27
C ALA A 101 -23.90 2.63 -2.43
N SER A 102 -22.80 1.91 -2.61
CA SER A 102 -21.51 2.23 -1.99
C SER A 102 -20.53 2.62 -3.08
N ILE A 103 -20.24 3.91 -3.19
CA ILE A 103 -19.19 4.44 -4.08
C ILE A 103 -17.92 4.57 -3.23
N ALA A 104 -17.06 3.56 -3.33
CA ALA A 104 -15.97 3.38 -2.41
C ALA A 104 -14.73 4.22 -2.73
N HIS A 105 -13.78 4.29 -1.80
CA HIS A 105 -12.66 5.23 -1.83
C HIS A 105 -12.01 5.42 -3.21
N MET A 106 -11.90 6.69 -3.63
CA MET A 106 -11.27 7.12 -4.88
C MET A 106 -11.91 6.57 -6.17
N ALA A 107 -13.15 6.10 -6.12
CA ALA A 107 -13.89 5.74 -7.33
C ALA A 107 -14.23 6.99 -8.17
N LEU A 108 -14.32 6.81 -9.48
CA LEU A 108 -14.71 7.82 -10.45
C LEU A 108 -16.02 7.40 -11.12
N ILE A 109 -17.07 8.23 -10.98
CA ILE A 109 -18.32 8.10 -11.72
C ILE A 109 -18.40 9.27 -12.71
N HIS A 110 -18.34 8.97 -14.00
CA HIS A 110 -18.30 10.00 -15.04
C HIS A 110 -19.48 9.86 -16.01
N GLY A 111 -20.32 10.89 -16.08
CA GLY A 111 -21.49 10.95 -16.95
C GLY A 111 -21.16 10.88 -18.46
N PRO A 112 -22.04 10.31 -19.31
CA PRO A 112 -23.35 9.74 -18.95
C PRO A 112 -23.22 8.38 -18.24
N ALA A 113 -23.70 8.29 -17.00
CA ALA A 113 -23.53 7.10 -16.18
C ALA A 113 -24.76 6.82 -15.31
N TYR A 114 -25.15 5.55 -15.25
CA TYR A 114 -26.20 5.05 -14.36
C TYR A 114 -25.60 3.94 -13.49
N VAL A 115 -25.74 4.07 -12.17
CA VAL A 115 -25.42 3.04 -11.19
C VAL A 115 -26.71 2.74 -10.43
N GLY A 116 -27.21 1.51 -10.55
CA GLY A 116 -28.47 1.11 -9.94
C GLY A 116 -28.40 0.90 -8.43
N ASP A 117 -29.55 0.64 -7.83
CA ASP A 117 -29.69 0.42 -6.40
C ASP A 117 -28.80 -0.71 -5.87
N HIS A 118 -28.36 -0.57 -4.62
CA HIS A 118 -27.59 -1.59 -3.88
C HIS A 118 -26.27 -2.01 -4.55
N CYS A 119 -25.74 -1.21 -5.47
CA CYS A 119 -24.45 -1.48 -6.10
C CYS A 119 -23.29 -1.21 -5.14
N PHE A 120 -22.25 -2.02 -5.22
CA PHE A 120 -20.94 -1.72 -4.65
C PHE A 120 -19.96 -1.36 -5.77
N ILE A 121 -19.41 -0.16 -5.76
CA ILE A 121 -18.36 0.30 -6.67
C ILE A 121 -17.06 0.42 -5.89
N GLY A 122 -16.16 -0.55 -6.11
CA GLY A 122 -14.95 -0.74 -5.33
C GLY A 122 -13.87 0.33 -5.51
N PHE A 123 -12.83 0.23 -4.68
CA PHE A 123 -11.77 1.25 -4.58
C PHE A 123 -11.12 1.53 -5.92
N ARG A 124 -10.95 2.81 -6.26
CA ARG A 124 -10.34 3.28 -7.52
C ARG A 124 -10.97 2.70 -8.80
N SER A 125 -12.21 2.23 -8.74
CA SER A 125 -12.93 1.77 -9.92
C SER A 125 -13.53 2.96 -10.67
N THR A 126 -13.65 2.84 -11.99
CA THR A 126 -14.16 3.88 -12.89
C THR A 126 -15.39 3.39 -13.64
N ILE A 127 -16.47 4.16 -13.59
CA ILE A 127 -17.68 3.97 -14.39
C ILE A 127 -17.81 5.17 -15.33
N PHE A 128 -17.74 4.96 -16.64
CA PHE A 128 -17.81 6.06 -17.63
C PHE A 128 -18.61 5.65 -18.87
N ASN A 129 -19.55 6.47 -19.32
CA ASN A 129 -20.40 6.16 -20.47
C ASN A 129 -21.03 4.75 -20.37
N ALA A 130 -21.56 4.41 -19.19
CA ALA A 130 -21.96 3.04 -18.87
C ALA A 130 -23.18 2.99 -17.95
N ARG A 131 -23.92 1.89 -18.04
CA ARG A 131 -25.03 1.55 -17.15
C ARG A 131 -24.66 0.32 -16.32
N VAL A 132 -24.66 0.44 -15.00
CA VAL A 132 -24.44 -0.66 -14.06
C VAL A 132 -25.78 -1.01 -13.42
N GLY A 133 -26.30 -2.20 -13.71
CA GLY A 133 -27.58 -2.67 -13.19
C GLY A 133 -27.59 -2.84 -11.68
N LYS A 134 -28.79 -2.83 -11.07
CA LYS A 134 -28.97 -2.95 -9.63
C LYS A 134 -28.26 -4.19 -9.03
N GLY A 135 -27.77 -4.06 -7.81
CA GLY A 135 -27.14 -5.14 -7.05
C GLY A 135 -25.83 -5.66 -7.63
N CYS A 136 -25.20 -4.92 -8.55
CA CYS A 136 -23.87 -5.27 -9.04
C CYS A 136 -22.80 -5.06 -7.98
N VAL A 137 -21.81 -5.95 -7.96
CA VAL A 137 -20.64 -5.85 -7.08
C VAL A 137 -19.40 -5.70 -7.95
N VAL A 138 -18.93 -4.45 -8.06
CA VAL A 138 -17.71 -4.09 -8.78
C VAL A 138 -16.57 -4.03 -7.78
N MET A 139 -15.61 -4.92 -7.90
CA MET A 139 -14.45 -4.95 -7.02
C MET A 139 -13.43 -3.87 -7.41
N MET A 140 -12.24 -3.91 -6.80
CA MET A 140 -11.28 -2.81 -6.81
C MET A 140 -10.60 -2.64 -8.17
N HIS A 141 -10.26 -1.41 -8.53
CA HIS A 141 -9.46 -1.07 -9.71
C HIS A 141 -10.07 -1.54 -11.04
N ALA A 142 -11.40 -1.63 -11.13
CA ALA A 142 -12.08 -1.99 -12.36
C ALA A 142 -12.35 -0.74 -13.23
N LEU A 143 -12.26 -0.90 -14.55
CA LEU A 143 -12.74 0.08 -15.53
C LEU A 143 -13.96 -0.51 -16.24
N ILE A 144 -15.09 0.19 -16.17
CA ILE A 144 -16.32 -0.15 -16.89
C ILE A 144 -16.65 1.04 -17.79
N GLN A 145 -16.59 0.82 -19.09
CA GLN A 145 -16.73 1.89 -20.07
C GLN A 145 -17.50 1.43 -21.32
N ASP A 146 -18.38 2.27 -21.86
CA ASP A 146 -19.08 2.05 -23.13
C ASP A 146 -19.91 0.75 -23.16
N VAL A 147 -20.47 0.35 -22.01
CA VAL A 147 -21.22 -0.91 -21.84
C VAL A 147 -22.42 -0.78 -20.90
N GLU A 148 -23.35 -1.72 -21.02
CA GLU A 148 -24.40 -1.96 -20.04
C GLU A 148 -24.13 -3.27 -19.29
N ILE A 149 -23.91 -3.20 -17.99
CA ILE A 149 -23.75 -4.34 -17.10
C ILE A 149 -25.14 -4.79 -16.64
N PRO A 150 -25.55 -6.04 -16.90
CA PRO A 150 -26.81 -6.57 -16.40
C PRO A 150 -26.92 -6.50 -14.86
N PRO A 151 -28.13 -6.47 -14.28
CA PRO A 151 -28.31 -6.52 -12.83
C PRO A 151 -27.66 -7.73 -12.17
N GLY A 152 -27.21 -7.57 -10.92
CA GLY A 152 -26.73 -8.67 -10.08
C GLY A 152 -25.42 -9.30 -10.55
N LYS A 153 -24.61 -8.60 -11.34
CA LYS A 153 -23.31 -9.10 -11.83
C LYS A 153 -22.16 -8.78 -10.88
N TYR A 154 -21.19 -9.68 -10.84
CA TYR A 154 -19.92 -9.50 -10.15
C TYR A 154 -18.80 -9.17 -11.13
N ILE A 155 -18.03 -8.13 -10.82
CA ILE A 155 -16.87 -7.69 -11.61
C ILE A 155 -15.63 -7.81 -10.74
N ALA A 156 -14.73 -8.73 -11.11
CA ALA A 156 -13.51 -8.99 -10.37
C ALA A 156 -12.53 -7.80 -10.40
N SER A 157 -11.65 -7.72 -9.40
CA SER A 157 -10.68 -6.63 -9.28
C SER A 157 -9.76 -6.54 -10.50
N GLY A 158 -9.46 -5.32 -10.95
CA GLY A 158 -8.60 -5.06 -12.11
C GLY A 158 -9.27 -5.35 -13.47
N SER A 159 -10.55 -5.69 -13.51
CA SER A 159 -11.26 -5.94 -14.76
C SER A 159 -11.38 -4.69 -15.61
N ILE A 160 -11.19 -4.82 -16.92
CA ILE A 160 -11.43 -3.78 -17.90
C ILE A 160 -12.53 -4.27 -18.84
N ILE A 161 -13.74 -3.72 -18.67
CA ILE A 161 -14.95 -4.09 -19.41
C ILE A 161 -15.29 -2.92 -20.35
N THR A 162 -14.97 -3.10 -21.63
CA THR A 162 -15.11 -2.06 -22.67
C THR A 162 -15.88 -2.53 -23.89
N THR A 163 -16.42 -3.74 -23.85
CA THR A 163 -17.26 -4.30 -24.91
C THR A 163 -18.47 -5.01 -24.30
N GLN A 164 -19.63 -4.89 -24.94
CA GLN A 164 -20.85 -5.51 -24.44
C GLN A 164 -20.72 -7.04 -24.29
N GLN A 165 -19.95 -7.68 -25.18
CA GLN A 165 -19.66 -9.11 -25.10
C GLN A 165 -18.92 -9.53 -23.83
N GLN A 166 -18.09 -8.64 -23.24
CA GLN A 166 -17.48 -8.88 -21.93
C GLN A 166 -18.52 -8.73 -20.83
N ALA A 167 -19.35 -7.68 -20.88
CA ALA A 167 -20.40 -7.40 -19.92
C ALA A 167 -21.43 -8.55 -19.82
N ASP A 168 -21.86 -9.08 -20.98
CA ASP A 168 -22.85 -10.16 -21.07
C ASP A 168 -22.35 -11.48 -20.48
N ARG A 169 -21.03 -11.66 -20.36
CA ARG A 169 -20.39 -12.89 -19.86
C ARG A 169 -19.96 -12.80 -18.39
N LEU A 170 -20.29 -11.72 -17.70
CA LEU A 170 -19.95 -11.56 -16.29
C LEU A 170 -20.68 -12.60 -15.43
N PRO A 171 -20.00 -13.15 -14.40
CA PRO A 171 -20.64 -14.03 -13.44
C PRO A 171 -21.67 -13.27 -12.60
N ASP A 172 -22.66 -13.99 -12.09
CA ASP A 172 -23.61 -13.43 -11.13
C ASP A 172 -22.93 -13.25 -9.76
N ALA A 173 -23.28 -12.18 -9.06
CA ALA A 173 -22.89 -11.95 -7.68
C ALA A 173 -23.49 -13.03 -6.77
N GLN A 174 -22.67 -13.53 -5.86
CA GLN A 174 -23.08 -14.54 -4.89
C GLN A 174 -23.63 -13.89 -3.62
N GLU A 175 -24.28 -14.68 -2.77
CA GLU A 175 -24.86 -14.19 -1.52
C GLU A 175 -23.81 -13.48 -0.64
N GLU A 176 -22.60 -14.03 -0.58
CA GLU A 176 -21.45 -13.46 0.14
C GLU A 176 -21.10 -12.05 -0.33
N ASP A 177 -21.12 -11.81 -1.65
CA ASP A 177 -20.83 -10.52 -2.25
C ASP A 177 -21.90 -9.48 -1.89
N THR A 178 -23.16 -9.89 -1.93
CA THR A 178 -24.29 -9.02 -1.56
C THR A 178 -24.33 -8.73 -0.07
N HIS A 179 -23.96 -9.70 0.78
CA HIS A 179 -23.85 -9.51 2.22
C HIS A 179 -22.71 -8.54 2.55
N PHE A 180 -21.56 -8.67 1.88
CA PHE A 180 -20.47 -7.71 1.99
C PHE A 180 -20.92 -6.28 1.62
N SER A 181 -21.60 -6.10 0.48
CA SER A 181 -22.13 -4.79 0.06
C SER A 181 -23.08 -4.19 1.12
N LYS A 182 -24.06 -4.97 1.59
CA LYS A 182 -25.01 -4.53 2.62
C LYS A 182 -24.33 -4.17 3.93
N HIS A 183 -23.31 -4.93 4.33
CA HIS A 183 -22.53 -4.63 5.52
C HIS A 183 -21.82 -3.28 5.40
N VAL A 184 -21.22 -2.98 4.24
CA VAL A 184 -20.58 -1.67 3.97
C VAL A 184 -21.60 -0.54 4.06
N SER A 185 -22.78 -0.68 3.45
CA SER A 185 -23.84 0.33 3.54
C SER A 185 -24.27 0.56 5.00
N GLY A 186 -24.48 -0.51 5.78
CA GLY A 186 -24.85 -0.40 7.19
C GLY A 186 -23.79 0.26 8.08
N ILE A 187 -22.50 0.01 7.81
CA ILE A 187 -21.41 0.69 8.52
C ILE A 187 -21.41 2.19 8.18
N ASN A 188 -21.61 2.56 6.91
CA ASN A 188 -21.63 3.97 6.51
C ASN A 188 -22.85 4.72 7.06
N ASP A 189 -24.01 4.07 7.18
CA ASP A 189 -25.15 4.66 7.88
C ASP A 189 -24.85 4.91 9.37
N ALA A 190 -24.26 3.93 10.06
CA ALA A 190 -23.83 4.11 11.45
C ALA A 190 -22.78 5.23 11.61
N LEU A 191 -21.83 5.35 10.67
CA LEU A 191 -20.85 6.44 10.66
C LEU A 191 -21.53 7.80 10.46
N ARG A 192 -22.44 7.92 9.49
CA ARG A 192 -23.24 9.13 9.25
C ARG A 192 -24.02 9.54 10.50
N MET A 193 -24.70 8.60 11.15
CA MET A 193 -25.39 8.84 12.43
C MET A 193 -24.42 9.33 13.50
N GLY A 194 -23.24 8.71 13.62
CA GLY A 194 -22.18 9.11 14.55
C GLY A 194 -21.67 10.54 14.30
N TYR A 195 -21.40 10.90 13.05
CA TYR A 195 -20.98 12.25 12.67
C TYR A 195 -22.04 13.30 12.99
N ARG A 196 -23.32 13.01 12.69
CA ARG A 196 -24.44 13.90 13.04
C ARG A 196 -24.65 14.02 14.54
N CYS A 197 -24.51 12.92 15.27
CA CYS A 197 -24.55 12.93 16.73
C CYS A 197 -23.47 13.85 17.31
N ALA A 198 -22.25 13.76 16.78
CA ALA A 198 -21.13 14.60 17.22
C ALA A 198 -21.37 16.11 17.03
N GLU A 199 -22.23 16.50 16.08
CA GLU A 199 -22.64 17.88 15.84
C GLU A 199 -23.88 18.30 16.65
N ASN A 200 -24.57 17.34 17.26
CA ASN A 200 -25.76 17.56 18.08
C ASN A 200 -25.43 17.43 19.58
N ILE A 201 -25.44 18.57 20.29
CA ILE A 201 -25.13 18.63 21.73
C ILE A 201 -25.98 17.65 22.55
N ALA A 202 -27.28 17.54 22.27
CA ALA A 202 -28.17 16.66 23.01
C ALA A 202 -27.82 15.17 22.83
N CYS A 203 -27.21 14.81 21.70
CA CYS A 203 -26.74 13.45 21.44
C CYS A 203 -25.34 13.20 22.01
N ILE A 204 -24.37 14.09 21.74
CA ILE A 204 -22.96 13.85 22.08
C ILE A 204 -22.62 14.08 23.56
N ALA A 205 -23.36 14.96 24.26
CA ALA A 205 -23.07 15.29 25.66
C ALA A 205 -23.10 14.06 26.60
N PRO A 206 -24.19 13.27 26.68
CA PRO A 206 -24.22 12.11 27.58
C PRO A 206 -23.12 11.08 27.27
N ILE A 207 -22.78 10.89 25.98
CA ILE A 207 -21.70 9.99 25.56
C ILE A 207 -20.33 10.48 26.04
N ARG A 208 -20.09 11.80 26.03
CA ARG A 208 -18.84 12.39 26.54
C ARG A 208 -18.75 12.26 28.06
N ASP A 209 -19.84 12.52 28.76
CA ASP A 209 -19.90 12.48 30.22
C ASP A 209 -19.67 11.04 30.77
N GLU A 210 -20.06 10.01 30.02
CA GLU A 210 -19.76 8.60 30.35
C GLU A 210 -18.26 8.25 30.24
N ILE A 211 -17.53 8.94 29.35
CA ILE A 211 -16.09 8.72 29.12
C ILE A 211 -15.25 9.51 30.13
N GLU A 212 -15.74 10.66 30.57
CA GLU A 212 -15.12 11.52 31.59
C GLU A 212 -15.98 11.54 32.88
N PRO A 213 -15.98 10.45 33.69
CA PRO A 213 -16.73 10.48 34.95
C PRO A 213 -16.21 11.62 35.84
N PRO A 214 -17.10 12.32 36.56
CA PRO A 214 -16.71 13.46 37.37
C PRO A 214 -15.67 13.01 38.39
N SER A 215 -14.47 13.61 38.32
CA SER A 215 -13.45 13.44 39.33
C SER A 215 -14.06 13.72 40.71
N SER A 216 -13.99 12.73 41.60
CA SER A 216 -14.49 12.82 42.96
C SER A 216 -13.98 14.09 43.64
N ASN A 217 -14.92 14.97 44.02
CA ASN A 217 -14.69 16.03 44.99
C ASN A 217 -14.24 15.40 46.32
N THR A 218 -12.96 15.50 46.64
CA THR A 218 -12.46 15.32 48.01
C THR A 218 -12.25 16.71 48.62
N PRO A 219 -12.97 17.08 49.70
CA PRO A 219 -12.68 18.31 50.42
C PRO A 219 -11.51 18.03 51.38
N SER A 220 -10.31 18.52 51.08
CA SER A 220 -9.19 18.51 52.03
C SER A 220 -8.62 19.91 52.21
N THR A 221 -9.10 20.53 53.28
CA THR A 221 -8.44 21.40 54.25
C THR A 221 -7.03 21.92 53.91
N SER A 222 -6.93 23.24 54.01
CA SER A 222 -5.72 24.05 54.01
C SER A 222 -4.61 23.51 54.92
N SER A 223 -3.47 23.17 54.33
CA SER A 223 -2.18 23.22 55.02
C SER A 223 -1.09 23.59 54.03
N ASN A 224 -0.59 24.81 54.19
CA ASN A 224 0.61 25.32 53.54
C ASN A 224 1.78 24.37 53.80
N ASN A 225 2.32 23.78 52.75
CA ASN A 225 3.73 23.46 52.70
C ASN A 225 4.25 23.68 51.29
N SER A 226 5.05 24.74 51.19
CA SER A 226 5.83 25.14 50.03
C SER A 226 6.81 24.04 49.63
N MET A 227 6.66 23.50 48.43
CA MET A 227 7.77 22.85 47.72
C MET A 227 7.52 22.92 46.20
N GLY A 228 8.27 23.81 45.54
CA GLY A 228 8.71 23.67 44.15
C GLY A 228 7.64 23.48 43.07
N ASN A 229 7.03 24.59 42.64
CA ASN A 229 6.32 24.70 41.38
C ASN A 229 7.29 24.45 40.21
N TYR A 230 7.25 23.26 39.61
CA TYR A 230 7.71 23.02 38.24
C TYR A 230 6.49 22.73 37.37
N SER A 231 5.67 23.76 37.14
CA SER A 231 4.90 23.82 35.90
C SER A 231 5.90 23.93 34.75
N SER A 232 6.24 22.79 34.14
CA SER A 232 6.93 22.81 32.85
C SER A 232 5.92 23.23 31.80
N ASN A 233 6.03 24.49 31.41
CA ASN A 233 5.28 25.13 30.33
C ASN A 233 5.76 24.58 28.98
N THR A 234 5.61 23.29 28.74
CA THR A 234 5.86 22.68 27.43
C THR A 234 4.55 22.76 26.65
N GLY A 235 4.54 23.46 25.51
CA GLY A 235 3.38 23.58 24.61
C GLY A 235 3.00 22.27 23.92
N LEU A 236 3.32 21.13 24.53
CA LEU A 236 3.10 19.78 24.04
C LEU A 236 1.76 19.27 24.59
N GLY A 237 0.96 18.62 23.73
CA GLY A 237 -0.28 17.98 24.18
C GLY A 237 0.00 16.90 25.24
N GLU A 238 -0.87 16.78 26.23
CA GLU A 238 -0.76 15.82 27.35
C GLU A 238 -0.51 14.37 26.88
N GLY A 239 -1.14 13.95 25.78
CA GLY A 239 -0.90 12.64 25.19
C GLY A 239 0.51 12.41 24.63
N ILE A 240 1.20 13.46 24.17
CA ILE A 240 2.60 13.36 23.73
C ILE A 240 3.51 13.17 24.95
N VAL A 241 3.22 13.88 26.04
CA VAL A 241 3.96 13.77 27.31
C VAL A 241 3.84 12.34 27.86
N GLU A 242 2.63 11.78 27.89
CA GLU A 242 2.42 10.39 28.32
C GLU A 242 3.09 9.36 27.41
N GLN A 243 3.06 9.57 26.09
CA GLN A 243 3.71 8.69 25.12
C GLN A 243 5.24 8.68 25.32
N VAL A 244 5.85 9.85 25.52
CA VAL A 244 7.28 9.98 25.84
C VAL A 244 7.62 9.28 27.15
N ARG A 245 6.82 9.52 28.21
CA ARG A 245 7.00 8.86 29.51
C ARG A 245 6.91 7.34 29.40
N SER A 246 5.97 6.83 28.60
CA SER A 246 5.79 5.38 28.36
C SER A 246 6.98 4.76 27.64
N LEU A 247 7.54 5.43 26.63
CA LEU A 247 8.70 4.92 25.89
C LEU A 247 9.98 4.95 26.75
N LEU A 248 10.19 6.02 27.52
CA LEU A 248 11.33 6.14 28.42
C LEU A 248 11.28 5.12 29.56
N SER A 249 10.10 4.85 30.14
CA SER A 249 9.95 3.86 31.21
C SER A 249 10.23 2.42 30.73
N GLN A 250 10.04 2.14 29.45
CA GLN A 250 10.39 0.88 28.80
C GLN A 250 11.87 0.82 28.38
N GLY A 251 12.64 1.87 28.63
CA GLY A 251 14.07 1.94 28.31
C GLY A 251 14.36 2.23 26.83
N TYR A 252 13.38 2.72 26.07
CA TYR A 252 13.57 3.13 24.69
C TYR A 252 14.10 4.56 24.61
N ARG A 253 14.86 4.85 23.55
CA ARG A 253 15.29 6.21 23.22
C ARG A 253 14.26 6.90 22.34
N ILE A 254 14.23 8.22 22.42
CA ILE A 254 13.36 9.05 21.58
C ILE A 254 14.18 9.62 20.41
N GLY A 255 13.58 9.64 19.23
CA GLY A 255 14.09 10.35 18.06
C GLY A 255 12.97 11.17 17.42
N THR A 256 13.35 12.14 16.60
CA THR A 256 12.42 12.92 15.80
C THR A 256 12.90 13.00 14.35
N GLU A 257 11.94 13.06 13.43
CA GLU A 257 12.19 13.28 12.01
C GLU A 257 11.21 14.32 11.48
N HIS A 258 11.66 15.11 10.50
CA HIS A 258 10.86 16.12 9.84
C HIS A 258 10.82 15.93 8.32
N ALA A 259 9.78 16.46 7.68
CA ALA A 259 9.64 16.47 6.23
C ALA A 259 8.83 17.68 5.76
N ASP A 260 9.35 18.38 4.76
CA ASP A 260 8.56 19.35 3.98
C ASP A 260 7.42 18.64 3.21
N ALA A 261 6.46 19.40 2.70
CA ALA A 261 5.29 18.85 2.01
C ALA A 261 5.64 17.93 0.82
N ARG A 262 6.75 18.20 0.12
CA ARG A 262 7.21 17.43 -1.04
C ARG A 262 7.91 16.13 -0.61
N ARG A 263 8.72 16.19 0.44
CA ARG A 263 9.40 15.04 1.03
C ARG A 263 8.42 14.08 1.69
N PHE A 264 7.40 14.62 2.36
CA PHE A 264 6.30 13.84 2.94
C PHE A 264 5.55 13.03 1.88
N GLN A 265 5.23 13.62 0.73
CA GLN A 265 4.56 12.93 -0.39
C GLN A 265 5.34 11.74 -0.95
N THR A 266 6.67 11.74 -0.79
CA THR A 266 7.56 10.67 -1.27
C THR A 266 8.06 9.77 -0.13
N SER A 267 7.49 9.90 1.08
CA SER A 267 7.94 9.20 2.30
C SER A 267 9.42 9.39 2.62
N SER A 268 10.02 10.50 2.17
CA SER A 268 11.38 10.90 2.49
C SER A 268 11.37 11.73 3.77
N TRP A 269 12.13 11.31 4.77
CA TRP A 269 12.21 11.98 6.08
C TRP A 269 13.64 12.35 6.40
N GLN A 270 13.85 13.48 7.07
CA GLN A 270 15.14 13.92 7.57
C GLN A 270 15.18 13.78 9.08
N SER A 271 16.25 13.20 9.61
CA SER A 271 16.44 13.07 11.06
C SER A 271 16.78 14.42 11.68
N CYS A 272 16.07 14.78 12.74
CA CYS A 272 16.37 15.95 13.54
C CYS A 272 17.59 15.68 14.44
N THR A 273 18.01 16.68 15.20
CA THR A 273 19.10 16.57 16.18
C THR A 273 18.85 15.39 17.14
N PRO A 274 19.79 14.44 17.28
CA PRO A 274 19.58 13.26 18.10
C PRO A 274 19.41 13.60 19.59
N VAL A 275 18.30 13.15 20.17
CA VAL A 275 18.02 13.30 21.61
C VAL A 275 18.91 12.33 22.39
N GLN A 276 19.84 12.87 23.20
CA GLN A 276 20.83 12.07 23.92
C GLN A 276 20.38 11.70 25.34
N SER A 277 19.50 12.50 25.94
CA SER A 277 19.02 12.27 27.29
C SER A 277 17.95 11.20 27.37
N THR A 278 17.90 10.51 28.51
CA THR A 278 16.80 9.59 28.90
C THR A 278 15.93 10.18 30.00
N ARG A 279 16.22 11.42 30.45
CA ARG A 279 15.42 12.12 31.46
C ARG A 279 14.22 12.79 30.79
N GLU A 280 13.02 12.48 31.27
CA GLU A 280 11.76 12.96 30.69
C GLU A 280 11.74 14.47 30.44
N SER A 281 12.15 15.28 31.42
CA SER A 281 12.14 16.74 31.29
C SER A 281 13.04 17.28 30.17
N GLU A 282 14.23 16.69 29.97
CA GLU A 282 15.16 17.09 28.91
C GLU A 282 14.65 16.63 27.54
N VAL A 283 14.13 15.40 27.47
CA VAL A 283 13.55 14.86 26.24
C VAL A 283 12.36 15.70 25.77
N LEU A 284 11.49 16.13 26.70
CA LEU A 284 10.36 17.01 26.38
C LEU A 284 10.83 18.41 25.94
N SER A 285 11.90 18.93 26.55
CA SER A 285 12.51 20.21 26.17
C SER A 285 13.09 20.16 24.76
N GLU A 286 13.85 19.11 24.43
CA GLU A 286 14.43 18.90 23.09
C GLU A 286 13.35 18.63 22.03
N LEU A 287 12.29 17.91 22.40
CA LEU A 287 11.13 17.68 21.54
C LEU A 287 10.40 18.99 21.21
N GLN A 288 10.19 19.86 22.20
CA GLN A 288 9.60 21.18 21.99
C GLN A 288 10.49 22.06 21.10
N ALA A 289 11.81 22.02 21.28
CA ALA A 289 12.75 22.75 20.44
C ALA A 289 12.66 22.30 18.97
N CYS A 290 12.61 20.98 18.73
CA CYS A 290 12.45 20.40 17.40
C CYS A 290 11.13 20.83 16.73
N LEU A 291 10.01 20.81 17.46
CA LEU A 291 8.71 21.23 16.94
C LEU A 291 8.69 22.72 16.55
N ASN A 292 9.35 23.56 17.34
CA ASN A 292 9.48 24.99 17.06
C ASN A 292 10.40 25.26 15.86
N GLU A 293 11.54 24.58 15.79
CA GLU A 293 12.52 24.69 14.70
C GLU A 293 11.91 24.33 13.34
N HIS A 294 11.08 23.28 13.33
CA HIS A 294 10.40 22.78 12.12
C HIS A 294 8.93 23.24 12.04
N SER A 295 8.62 24.41 12.59
CA SER A 295 7.27 24.98 12.54
C SER A 295 6.83 25.21 11.09
N GLY A 296 5.78 24.49 10.66
CA GLY A 296 5.32 24.50 9.27
C GLY A 296 5.69 23.25 8.45
N GLU A 297 6.42 22.29 9.03
CA GLU A 297 6.72 21.00 8.41
C GLU A 297 6.01 19.84 9.14
N TYR A 298 6.01 18.66 8.53
CA TYR A 298 5.59 17.44 9.22
C TYR A 298 6.69 17.02 10.19
N VAL A 299 6.36 16.77 11.46
CA VAL A 299 7.31 16.20 12.44
C VAL A 299 6.73 14.91 13.00
N ARG A 300 7.54 13.86 13.08
CA ARG A 300 7.18 12.57 13.68
C ARG A 300 8.09 12.20 14.83
N LEU A 301 7.48 11.63 15.87
CA LEU A 301 8.12 10.99 17.01
C LEU A 301 8.50 9.55 16.65
N ILE A 302 9.70 9.15 17.04
CA ILE A 302 10.22 7.80 16.85
C ILE A 302 10.65 7.23 18.20
N GLY A 303 10.13 6.05 18.55
CA GLY A 303 10.66 5.25 19.66
C GLY A 303 11.72 4.29 19.13
N ILE A 304 12.89 4.24 19.76
CA ILE A 304 14.04 3.44 19.32
C ILE A 304 14.42 2.47 20.42
N ASP A 305 14.31 1.18 20.13
CA ASP A 305 14.89 0.12 20.97
C ASP A 305 16.38 0.00 20.63
N SER A 306 17.23 0.62 21.45
CA SER A 306 18.68 0.60 21.25
C SER A 306 19.30 -0.79 21.45
N LYS A 307 18.63 -1.70 22.16
CA LYS A 307 19.11 -3.08 22.37
C LYS A 307 18.81 -3.92 21.14
N ALA A 308 17.59 -3.83 20.61
CA ALA A 308 17.17 -4.56 19.42
C ALA A 308 17.48 -3.84 18.09
N LYS A 309 18.09 -2.65 18.14
CA LYS A 309 18.44 -1.80 16.99
C LYS A 309 17.27 -1.61 16.00
N ARG A 310 16.07 -1.36 16.52
CA ARG A 310 14.85 -1.20 15.72
C ARG A 310 13.97 -0.06 16.23
N ARG A 311 13.07 0.41 15.37
CA ARG A 311 12.03 1.37 15.73
C ARG A 311 10.84 0.63 16.34
N VAL A 312 10.29 1.17 17.42
CA VAL A 312 9.13 0.61 18.15
C VAL A 312 7.89 1.50 18.08
N LEU A 313 8.07 2.77 17.65
CA LEU A 313 6.99 3.71 17.39
C LEU A 313 7.41 4.63 16.23
N GLU A 314 6.48 4.91 15.32
CA GLU A 314 6.57 6.03 14.38
C GLU A 314 5.22 6.75 14.35
N GLN A 315 5.19 8.01 14.77
CA GLN A 315 3.93 8.75 14.93
C GLN A 315 4.09 10.22 14.55
N ILE A 316 3.27 10.72 13.64
CA ILE A 316 3.27 12.15 13.28
C ILE A 316 2.68 12.96 14.43
N ILE A 317 3.45 13.91 14.95
CA ILE A 317 3.11 14.77 16.09
C ILE A 317 2.88 16.24 15.68
N GLN A 318 3.30 16.63 14.47
CA GLN A 318 3.07 17.95 13.88
C GLN A 318 2.77 17.84 12.38
N LYS A 319 1.87 18.70 11.88
CA LYS A 319 1.56 18.89 10.46
C LYS A 319 1.73 20.37 10.09
N PRO A 320 2.04 20.70 8.82
CA PRO A 320 2.08 22.09 8.34
C PRO A 320 0.76 22.81 8.64
N ASN A 321 0.81 23.94 9.34
CA ASN A 321 -0.33 24.81 9.67
C ASN A 321 -1.44 24.20 10.57
N GLY A 322 -1.15 23.16 11.36
CA GLY A 322 -2.08 22.62 12.37
C GLY A 322 -1.58 22.80 13.81
N PRO A 323 -2.48 22.89 14.81
CA PRO A 323 -2.04 22.80 16.21
C PRO A 323 -1.37 21.43 16.46
N VAL A 324 -0.39 21.39 17.38
CA VAL A 324 0.23 20.14 17.86
C VAL A 324 -0.89 19.19 18.29
N SER A 325 -0.98 18.02 17.65
CA SER A 325 -2.11 17.10 17.85
C SER A 325 -2.26 16.73 19.33
N LYS A 326 -3.43 16.97 19.92
CA LYS A 326 -3.86 16.29 21.15
C LYS A 326 -4.23 14.85 20.77
N ILE A 327 -3.54 13.86 21.33
CA ILE A 327 -3.69 12.45 20.94
C ILE A 327 -4.06 11.61 22.17
N ALA A 328 -4.99 10.66 21.98
CA ALA A 328 -5.41 9.68 22.98
C ALA A 328 -4.33 8.61 23.23
N VAL A 329 -4.18 8.22 24.48
CA VAL A 329 -3.12 7.37 25.02
C VAL A 329 -3.32 5.91 24.58
N THR A 330 -2.40 5.39 23.78
CA THR A 330 -2.39 3.95 23.45
C THR A 330 -1.57 3.22 24.52
N LYS A 331 -2.24 2.48 25.43
CA LYS A 331 -1.54 1.65 26.43
C LYS A 331 -0.67 0.61 25.74
N VAL A 332 0.65 0.72 25.92
CA VAL A 332 1.59 -0.37 25.64
C VAL A 332 1.36 -1.46 26.68
N GLY A 333 1.05 -2.68 26.23
CA GLY A 333 0.70 -3.81 27.09
C GLY A 333 1.86 -4.21 28.00
N ASN A 334 1.63 -4.14 29.31
CA ASN A 334 2.57 -4.53 30.35
C ASN A 334 2.39 -6.02 30.67
N GLN A 335 3.35 -6.89 30.34
CA GLN A 335 3.38 -8.27 30.85
C GLN A 335 4.01 -8.27 32.24
N SER A 336 3.17 -8.32 33.27
CA SER A 336 3.58 -8.48 34.66
C SER A 336 3.98 -9.93 34.94
N SER A 337 5.24 -10.10 35.34
CA SER A 337 5.85 -11.27 35.95
C SER A 337 5.14 -11.70 37.25
N GLY A 338 4.65 -12.94 37.26
CA GLY A 338 4.19 -13.66 38.45
C GLY A 338 5.30 -14.56 38.99
N ASN A 339 5.79 -14.22 40.17
CA ASN A 339 6.83 -14.89 40.93
C ASN A 339 6.24 -16.12 41.67
N GLN A 340 6.80 -17.31 41.49
CA GLN A 340 6.65 -18.42 42.45
C GLN A 340 8.00 -19.09 42.70
N SER A 341 8.31 -19.19 43.99
CA SER A 341 9.59 -19.58 44.58
C SER A 341 9.55 -21.02 45.09
N ALA A 342 10.58 -21.80 44.75
CA ALA A 342 11.15 -22.93 45.51
C ALA A 342 12.42 -23.36 44.73
N GLY A 343 13.62 -23.57 45.25
CA GLY A 343 14.14 -23.72 46.60
C GLY A 343 15.17 -24.87 46.61
N TYR A 344 16.48 -24.55 46.56
CA TYR A 344 17.67 -25.40 46.83
C TYR A 344 17.97 -26.52 45.80
N SER A 345 19.21 -26.89 45.41
CA SER A 345 20.55 -26.80 46.00
C SER A 345 21.66 -26.82 44.92
N SER A 346 22.85 -26.36 45.27
CA SER A 346 24.07 -26.36 44.46
C SER A 346 24.67 -27.74 44.18
N SER A 347 25.23 -27.96 42.98
CA SER A 347 26.50 -28.67 42.83
C SER A 347 27.22 -28.26 41.54
N ASN A 348 28.54 -28.18 41.67
CA ASN A 348 29.53 -27.73 40.72
C ASN A 348 29.76 -28.78 39.63
N GLY A 349 29.80 -28.36 38.36
CA GLY A 349 30.06 -29.26 37.23
C GLY A 349 30.64 -28.49 36.05
N SER A 350 31.95 -28.42 35.98
CA SER A 350 32.71 -27.92 34.82
C SER A 350 32.53 -28.88 33.64
N SER A 351 32.10 -28.40 32.46
CA SER A 351 32.54 -28.94 31.15
C SER A 351 31.94 -28.17 29.97
N SER A 352 32.85 -27.74 29.08
CA SER A 352 32.77 -27.71 27.62
C SER A 352 31.43 -27.48 26.90
N SER A 353 31.43 -26.42 26.08
CA SER A 353 30.87 -26.36 24.72
C SER A 353 30.21 -27.64 24.20
N SER A 354 28.90 -27.58 23.99
CA SER A 354 28.16 -28.52 23.13
C SER A 354 27.16 -27.73 22.30
N SER A 355 27.64 -27.20 21.18
CA SER A 355 26.83 -26.81 20.04
C SER A 355 26.08 -28.05 19.53
N ASN A 356 24.85 -28.25 19.98
CA ASN A 356 23.99 -29.26 19.39
C ASN A 356 23.43 -28.68 18.08
N GLY A 357 24.17 -28.95 17.01
CA GLY A 357 23.87 -28.46 15.67
C GLY A 357 22.50 -28.92 15.21
N HIS A 358 21.61 -27.95 14.96
CA HIS A 358 20.48 -28.17 14.08
C HIS A 358 21.04 -28.39 12.67
N ARG A 359 20.90 -29.62 12.15
CA ARG A 359 21.11 -29.93 10.73
C ARG A 359 19.85 -29.54 9.95
N GLY A 360 19.51 -28.26 9.96
CA GLY A 360 18.34 -27.69 9.30
C GLY A 360 18.73 -26.54 8.39
N GLY A 361 18.13 -26.45 7.21
CA GLY A 361 18.45 -25.45 6.18
C GLY A 361 17.99 -24.02 6.48
N LEU A 362 17.38 -23.79 7.65
CA LEU A 362 16.86 -22.50 8.12
C LEU A 362 17.94 -21.63 8.76
N SER A 363 17.84 -20.30 8.57
CA SER A 363 18.70 -19.36 9.27
C SER A 363 18.37 -19.33 10.78
N GLY A 364 19.39 -19.12 11.62
CA GLY A 364 19.21 -19.05 13.08
C GLY A 364 18.21 -17.97 13.51
N GLU A 365 18.11 -16.88 12.75
CA GLU A 365 17.13 -15.81 13.00
C GLU A 365 15.68 -16.31 12.84
N VAL A 366 15.40 -17.15 11.83
CA VAL A 366 14.06 -17.73 11.63
C VAL A 366 13.73 -18.70 12.75
N VAL A 367 14.70 -19.52 13.19
CA VAL A 367 14.54 -20.45 14.31
C VAL A 367 14.18 -19.71 15.60
N ASP A 368 14.91 -18.64 15.92
CA ASP A 368 14.64 -17.83 17.11
C ASP A 368 13.27 -17.13 17.03
N LYS A 369 12.84 -16.75 15.83
CA LYS A 369 11.52 -16.14 15.62
C LYS A 369 10.38 -17.14 15.84
N VAL A 370 10.51 -18.36 15.32
CA VAL A 370 9.54 -19.44 15.55
C VAL A 370 9.44 -19.77 17.03
N ARG A 371 10.58 -19.90 17.72
CA ARG A 371 10.62 -20.13 19.17
C ARG A 371 9.94 -19.01 19.95
N SER A 372 10.19 -17.75 19.56
CA SER A 372 9.57 -16.58 20.20
C SER A 372 8.06 -16.53 20.03
N LEU A 373 7.54 -16.87 18.84
CA LEU A 373 6.09 -16.90 18.58
C LEU A 373 5.40 -18.00 19.37
N LEU A 374 5.96 -19.22 19.35
CA LEU A 374 5.41 -20.35 20.10
C LEU A 374 5.46 -20.10 21.61
N GLY A 375 6.55 -19.52 22.12
CA GLY A 375 6.68 -19.16 23.53
C GLY A 375 5.68 -18.11 24.03
N GLN A 376 5.15 -17.27 23.13
CA GLN A 376 4.09 -16.31 23.42
C GLN A 376 2.67 -16.91 23.26
N GLY A 377 2.56 -18.20 22.92
CA GLY A 377 1.28 -18.88 22.69
C GLY A 377 0.66 -18.59 21.33
N TYR A 378 1.41 -18.03 20.38
CA TYR A 378 0.98 -17.80 19.01
C TYR A 378 1.16 -19.04 18.15
N ARG A 379 0.36 -19.14 17.08
CA ARG A 379 0.53 -20.14 16.03
C ARG A 379 1.41 -19.57 14.91
N VAL A 380 2.16 -20.44 14.24
CA VAL A 380 2.99 -20.07 13.10
C VAL A 380 2.35 -20.66 11.84
N GLY A 381 2.17 -19.82 10.82
CA GLY A 381 1.81 -20.24 9.47
C GLY A 381 2.86 -19.79 8.46
N ALA A 382 2.74 -20.26 7.22
CA ALA A 382 3.53 -19.76 6.10
C ALA A 382 2.63 -19.36 4.95
N GLU A 383 3.09 -18.44 4.13
CA GLU A 383 2.43 -18.07 2.88
C GLU A 383 3.45 -17.95 1.76
N VAL A 384 3.03 -18.30 0.55
CA VAL A 384 3.87 -18.34 -0.64
C VAL A 384 3.31 -17.48 -1.76
N ALA A 385 4.18 -16.87 -2.55
CA ALA A 385 3.80 -16.09 -3.72
C ALA A 385 4.85 -16.20 -4.83
N ASP A 386 4.41 -16.58 -6.03
CA ASP A 386 5.23 -16.41 -7.24
C ASP A 386 5.53 -14.91 -7.50
N VAL A 387 6.48 -14.62 -8.40
CA VAL A 387 6.91 -13.24 -8.70
C VAL A 387 5.75 -12.34 -9.13
N ARG A 388 4.71 -12.90 -9.78
CA ARG A 388 3.52 -12.17 -10.23
C ARG A 388 2.60 -11.90 -9.04
N ARG A 389 2.31 -12.90 -8.20
CA ARG A 389 1.45 -12.79 -7.01
C ARG A 389 2.03 -11.83 -5.97
N PHE A 390 3.35 -11.86 -5.76
CA PHE A 390 4.06 -10.96 -4.85
C PHE A 390 3.88 -9.48 -5.25
N ARG A 391 3.95 -9.15 -6.54
CA ARG A 391 3.75 -7.78 -7.06
C ARG A 391 2.35 -7.24 -6.84
N SER A 392 1.35 -8.12 -6.73
CA SER A 392 -0.03 -7.78 -6.42
C SER A 392 -0.39 -7.95 -4.93
N SER A 393 0.60 -8.23 -4.06
CA SER A 393 0.39 -8.57 -2.65
C SER A 393 -0.59 -9.74 -2.41
N SER A 394 -0.69 -10.65 -3.39
CA SER A 394 -1.48 -11.86 -3.31
C SER A 394 -0.61 -12.99 -2.78
N TRP A 395 -1.09 -13.72 -1.77
CA TRP A 395 -0.35 -14.77 -1.09
C TRP A 395 -1.22 -16.02 -0.94
N THR A 396 -0.62 -17.19 -1.08
CA THR A 396 -1.29 -18.47 -0.86
C THR A 396 -0.88 -19.02 0.49
N SER A 397 -1.84 -19.30 1.36
CA SER A 397 -1.56 -19.90 2.67
C SER A 397 -1.09 -21.33 2.54
N VAL A 398 -0.02 -21.67 3.25
CA VAL A 398 0.48 -23.03 3.43
C VAL A 398 0.16 -23.47 4.85
N SER A 399 -0.55 -24.61 4.97
CA SER A 399 -0.95 -25.14 6.26
C SER A 399 0.24 -25.73 6.99
N ILE A 400 0.70 -25.07 8.05
CA ILE A 400 1.66 -25.63 9.00
C ILE A 400 0.88 -26.25 10.17
N GLN A 401 0.98 -27.56 10.33
CA GLN A 401 0.37 -28.27 11.45
C GLN A 401 1.41 -28.56 12.53
N GLY A 402 1.08 -28.25 13.78
CA GLY A 402 1.94 -28.49 14.93
C GLY A 402 1.96 -27.30 15.90
N SER A 403 2.22 -27.58 17.16
CA SER A 403 2.42 -26.57 18.21
C SER A 403 3.78 -26.70 18.89
N ARG A 404 4.59 -27.67 18.48
CA ARG A 404 5.95 -27.89 18.96
C ARG A 404 6.96 -27.27 17.98
N GLU A 405 8.02 -26.67 18.52
CA GLU A 405 9.05 -25.99 17.73
C GLU A 405 9.60 -26.89 16.61
N SER A 406 9.93 -28.15 16.92
CA SER A 406 10.46 -29.10 15.94
C SER A 406 9.51 -29.40 14.78
N GLU A 407 8.20 -29.47 15.03
CA GLU A 407 7.18 -29.73 14.00
C GLU A 407 7.04 -28.53 13.07
N VAL A 408 6.99 -27.33 13.64
CA VAL A 408 6.88 -26.08 12.89
C VAL A 408 8.12 -25.82 12.05
N LEU A 409 9.32 -26.04 12.60
CA LEU A 409 10.57 -25.89 11.86
C LEU A 409 10.68 -26.89 10.71
N SER A 410 10.32 -28.15 10.94
CA SER A 410 10.33 -29.18 9.89
C SER A 410 9.32 -28.87 8.77
N ALA A 411 8.12 -28.38 9.11
CA ALA A 411 7.13 -27.96 8.12
C ALA A 411 7.55 -26.71 7.34
N LEU A 412 8.25 -25.77 7.98
CA LEU A 412 8.83 -24.61 7.31
C LEU A 412 9.95 -25.00 6.35
N GLU A 413 10.82 -25.93 6.73
CA GLU A 413 11.85 -26.46 5.83
C GLU A 413 11.26 -27.14 4.61
N ALA A 414 10.21 -27.96 4.80
CA ALA A 414 9.49 -28.57 3.70
C ALA A 414 8.88 -27.51 2.77
N CYS A 415 8.21 -26.48 3.33
CA CYS A 415 7.63 -25.38 2.57
C CYS A 415 8.68 -24.61 1.75
N LEU A 416 9.86 -24.32 2.33
CA LEU A 416 10.94 -23.65 1.60
C LEU A 416 11.47 -24.48 0.43
N GLY A 417 11.59 -25.80 0.64
CA GLY A 417 12.04 -26.73 -0.38
C GLY A 417 11.03 -26.91 -1.53
N GLU A 418 9.75 -27.10 -1.20
CA GLU A 418 8.66 -27.25 -2.20
C GLU A 418 8.46 -25.99 -3.04
N HIS A 419 8.72 -24.82 -2.45
CA HIS A 419 8.53 -23.52 -3.09
C HIS A 419 9.86 -22.84 -3.45
N ALA A 420 10.91 -23.62 -3.74
CA ALA A 420 12.22 -23.14 -4.15
C ALA A 420 12.14 -22.34 -5.47
N GLY A 421 12.08 -21.01 -5.36
CA GLY A 421 11.87 -20.11 -6.50
C GLY A 421 10.70 -19.13 -6.33
N GLU A 422 9.94 -19.26 -5.23
CA GLU A 422 8.86 -18.34 -4.86
C GLU A 422 9.25 -17.51 -3.62
N TYR A 423 8.52 -16.42 -3.38
CA TYR A 423 8.60 -15.71 -2.11
C TYR A 423 7.90 -16.55 -1.04
N VAL A 424 8.58 -16.82 0.08
CA VAL A 424 7.97 -17.49 1.24
C VAL A 424 8.05 -16.55 2.42
N ARG A 425 6.94 -16.37 3.15
CA ARG A 425 6.90 -15.59 4.38
C ARG A 425 6.31 -16.40 5.53
N ILE A 426 6.81 -16.16 6.74
CA ILE A 426 6.20 -16.64 7.98
C ILE A 426 5.16 -15.65 8.48
N ILE A 427 4.08 -16.19 9.03
CA ILE A 427 3.05 -15.42 9.73
C ILE A 427 2.88 -15.89 11.16
N GLY A 428 2.81 -14.96 12.10
CA GLY A 428 2.42 -15.23 13.48
C GLY A 428 0.93 -14.94 13.66
N ILE A 429 0.18 -15.87 14.26
CA ILE A 429 -1.26 -15.76 14.45
C ILE A 429 -1.57 -15.81 15.95
N ASP A 430 -2.25 -14.78 16.45
CA ASP A 430 -2.81 -14.78 17.79
C ASP A 430 -4.15 -15.53 17.80
N PRO A 431 -4.22 -16.74 18.39
CA PRO A 431 -5.45 -17.53 18.36
C PRO A 431 -6.56 -16.93 19.22
N LYS A 432 -6.24 -16.07 20.20
CA LYS A 432 -7.24 -15.43 21.08
C LYS A 432 -7.81 -14.18 20.43
N ALA A 433 -6.95 -13.33 19.87
CA ALA A 433 -7.36 -12.08 19.23
C ALA A 433 -7.74 -12.24 17.73
N LYS A 434 -7.59 -13.44 17.16
CA LYS A 434 -7.87 -13.76 15.75
C LYS A 434 -7.22 -12.77 14.76
N ARG A 435 -5.97 -12.38 15.03
CA ARG A 435 -5.20 -11.42 14.22
C ARG A 435 -3.79 -11.90 13.91
N ARG A 436 -3.18 -11.31 12.90
CA ARG A 436 -1.76 -11.51 12.57
C ARG A 436 -0.91 -10.63 13.48
N VAL A 437 0.19 -11.18 14.02
CA VAL A 437 1.15 -10.49 14.91
C VAL A 437 2.55 -10.38 14.30
N LEU A 438 2.80 -11.10 13.21
CA LEU A 438 4.05 -11.04 12.46
C LEU A 438 3.77 -11.38 10.99
N GLU A 439 4.43 -10.67 10.07
CA GLU A 439 4.61 -11.08 8.68
C GLU A 439 6.06 -10.82 8.29
N GLN A 440 6.82 -11.86 7.90
CA GLN A 440 8.23 -11.72 7.54
C GLN A 440 8.59 -12.63 6.38
N ILE A 441 9.12 -12.07 5.30
CA ILE A 441 9.64 -12.84 4.16
C ILE A 441 10.93 -13.52 4.59
N ILE A 442 11.00 -14.83 4.39
CA ILE A 442 12.13 -15.69 4.75
C ILE A 442 12.80 -16.32 3.51
N GLN A 443 12.19 -16.21 2.33
CA GLN A 443 12.77 -16.65 1.05
C GLN A 443 12.41 -15.70 -0.08
N HIS A 444 13.37 -15.47 -0.97
CA HIS A 444 13.17 -14.77 -2.23
C HIS A 444 13.44 -15.71 -3.42
N PRO A 445 12.76 -15.50 -4.56
CA PRO A 445 13.11 -16.16 -5.82
C PRO A 445 14.59 -15.96 -6.16
N GLY A 446 15.34 -17.05 -6.28
CA GLY A 446 16.78 -17.01 -6.59
C GLY A 446 17.72 -16.92 -5.38
N SER A 447 17.21 -17.00 -4.14
CA SER A 447 18.07 -17.33 -2.99
C SER A 447 18.72 -18.69 -3.22
N PRO A 448 20.04 -18.86 -3.00
CA PRO A 448 20.70 -20.15 -3.21
C PRO A 448 20.04 -21.20 -2.30
N ALA A 449 19.45 -22.23 -2.92
CA ALA A 449 18.89 -23.35 -2.19
C ALA A 449 20.00 -23.97 -1.33
N THR A 450 19.76 -24.06 -0.03
CA THR A 450 20.59 -24.84 0.90
C THR A 450 20.53 -26.29 0.44
N GLN A 451 21.54 -26.74 -0.30
CA GLN A 451 21.61 -28.10 -0.83
C GLN A 451 21.60 -29.09 0.34
N ALA A 452 20.53 -29.87 0.45
CA ALA A 452 20.51 -31.08 1.25
C ALA A 452 21.49 -32.08 0.60
N SER A 453 22.63 -32.29 1.23
CA SER A 453 23.62 -33.27 0.83
C SER A 453 23.08 -34.69 1.02
N SER A 454 22.69 -35.35 -0.07
CA SER A 454 22.59 -36.81 -0.13
C SER A 454 23.78 -37.35 -0.93
N SER A 455 24.84 -37.75 -0.24
CA SER A 455 25.90 -38.56 -0.83
C SER A 455 25.55 -40.05 -0.70
N PRO A 456 25.83 -40.85 -1.74
CA PRO A 456 26.37 -42.18 -1.55
C PRO A 456 27.88 -42.18 -1.86
N SER A 457 28.60 -42.94 -1.05
CA SER A 457 29.94 -43.52 -1.25
C SER A 457 30.35 -43.72 -2.72
N SER A 458 31.60 -43.54 -3.17
CA SER A 458 32.82 -44.14 -2.61
C SER A 458 34.11 -43.65 -3.29
N SER A 459 35.18 -43.66 -2.50
CA SER A 459 36.58 -44.04 -2.81
C SER A 459 37.47 -43.29 -3.83
N GLN A 460 38.52 -42.71 -3.24
CA GLN A 460 39.95 -42.80 -3.60
C GLN A 460 40.58 -41.81 -4.61
N GLY A 461 41.67 -41.18 -4.14
CA GLY A 461 42.86 -40.89 -4.96
C GLY A 461 43.25 -39.42 -5.13
N THR A 462 43.97 -38.86 -4.15
CA THR A 462 44.94 -37.75 -4.33
C THR A 462 46.16 -38.21 -5.18
N PRO A 463 47.12 -37.35 -5.60
CA PRO A 463 47.20 -35.88 -5.56
C PRO A 463 47.66 -35.20 -6.90
N SER A 464 47.53 -33.87 -6.95
CA SER A 464 48.27 -32.89 -7.78
C SER A 464 49.81 -32.94 -7.53
N PRO A 465 50.73 -32.09 -8.08
CA PRO A 465 50.53 -30.81 -8.79
C PRO A 465 51.58 -30.41 -9.88
N ALA A 466 51.41 -29.15 -10.34
CA ALA A 466 52.44 -28.23 -10.89
C ALA A 466 52.89 -28.51 -12.33
N SER A 467 53.25 -27.57 -13.19
CA SER A 467 53.36 -26.10 -13.23
C SER A 467 53.93 -25.79 -14.62
N SER A 468 53.58 -24.69 -15.28
CA SER A 468 54.56 -23.86 -16.01
C SER A 468 53.88 -22.74 -16.82
N SER A 469 54.29 -21.53 -16.46
CA SER A 469 54.28 -20.31 -17.26
C SER A 469 55.28 -20.41 -18.42
N TYR A 470 54.93 -19.87 -19.60
CA TYR A 470 55.89 -19.22 -20.49
C TYR A 470 55.23 -18.08 -21.27
N SER A 471 55.96 -16.97 -21.28
CA SER A 471 55.67 -15.68 -21.91
C SER A 471 56.13 -15.64 -23.38
N SER A 472 55.93 -14.47 -24.01
CA SER A 472 56.42 -13.96 -25.31
C SER A 472 55.40 -14.04 -26.46
N SER A 473 55.24 -13.05 -27.33
CA SER A 473 55.88 -11.75 -27.51
C SER A 473 55.04 -10.86 -28.44
N SER A 474 55.40 -9.59 -28.38
CA SER A 474 54.90 -8.36 -28.98
C SER A 474 54.85 -8.26 -30.51
N SER A 475 53.73 -7.67 -30.97
CA SER A 475 53.57 -6.56 -31.94
C SER A 475 54.14 -6.62 -33.36
N TYR A 476 53.24 -6.42 -34.34
CA TYR A 476 53.42 -5.43 -35.43
C TYR A 476 52.07 -4.81 -35.80
N SER A 477 52.07 -3.49 -35.96
CA SER A 477 50.97 -2.69 -36.47
C SER A 477 51.22 -2.33 -37.93
N SER A 478 50.20 -2.37 -38.79
CA SER A 478 50.01 -1.35 -39.84
C SER A 478 48.62 -1.43 -40.48
N SER A 479 48.02 -0.24 -40.54
CA SER A 479 47.12 0.31 -41.56
C SER A 479 45.81 -0.39 -41.91
N SER A 480 44.76 0.19 -41.33
CA SER A 480 43.66 0.88 -42.04
C SER A 480 43.25 0.34 -43.40
N SER A 481 42.20 -0.47 -43.38
CA SER A 481 41.21 -0.54 -44.46
C SER A 481 39.85 -0.19 -43.86
N TYR A 482 39.18 0.79 -44.47
CA TYR A 482 37.80 1.13 -44.21
C TYR A 482 36.93 -0.09 -44.56
N SER A 483 36.64 -0.94 -43.57
CA SER A 483 35.56 -1.91 -43.69
C SER A 483 34.24 -1.17 -43.56
N ALA A 484 33.47 -1.17 -44.65
CA ALA A 484 32.09 -0.73 -44.70
C ALA A 484 31.29 -1.31 -43.52
N PRO A 485 30.34 -0.55 -42.93
CA PRO A 485 29.51 -1.09 -41.87
C PRO A 485 28.77 -2.30 -42.42
N ALA A 486 28.79 -3.40 -41.67
CA ALA A 486 27.93 -4.54 -41.91
C ALA A 486 26.51 -4.00 -42.15
N ARG A 487 25.94 -4.31 -43.32
CA ARG A 487 24.60 -3.85 -43.68
C ARG A 487 23.62 -4.43 -42.67
N THR A 488 23.20 -3.57 -41.75
CA THR A 488 22.18 -3.89 -40.76
C THR A 488 20.81 -3.87 -41.44
N SER A 489 19.96 -4.84 -41.11
CA SER A 489 18.56 -4.92 -41.60
C SER A 489 17.61 -4.02 -40.81
N LEU A 490 18.10 -3.39 -39.74
CA LEU A 490 17.37 -2.46 -38.89
C LEU A 490 17.17 -1.12 -39.61
N SER A 491 16.06 -0.43 -39.33
CA SER A 491 15.85 0.93 -39.83
C SER A 491 16.90 1.88 -39.24
N GLY A 492 17.30 2.89 -40.02
CA GLY A 492 18.27 3.90 -39.57
C GLY A 492 17.86 4.60 -38.27
N GLU A 493 16.56 4.79 -38.07
CA GLU A 493 16.01 5.36 -36.83
C GLU A 493 16.33 4.50 -35.59
N VAL A 494 16.21 3.16 -35.71
CA VAL A 494 16.53 2.24 -34.60
C VAL A 494 18.02 2.25 -34.31
N VAL A 495 18.87 2.29 -35.35
CA VAL A 495 20.33 2.38 -35.22
C VAL A 495 20.73 3.66 -34.47
N ASP A 496 20.17 4.81 -34.86
CA ASP A 496 20.46 6.09 -34.22
C ASP A 496 19.97 6.12 -32.76
N LYS A 497 18.85 5.45 -32.47
CA LYS A 497 18.33 5.32 -31.09
C LYS A 497 19.26 4.48 -30.21
N VAL A 498 19.75 3.35 -30.71
CA VAL A 498 20.72 2.50 -30.02
C VAL A 498 22.01 3.28 -29.75
N ARG A 499 22.54 3.99 -30.75
CA ARG A 499 23.72 4.84 -30.59
C ARG A 499 23.52 5.93 -29.54
N SER A 500 22.36 6.58 -29.54
CA SER A 500 22.01 7.63 -28.56
C SER A 500 21.95 7.08 -27.13
N LEU A 501 21.33 5.91 -26.93
CA LEU A 501 21.24 5.27 -25.61
C LEU A 501 22.63 4.87 -25.09
N LEU A 502 23.45 4.24 -25.93
CA LEU A 502 24.81 3.84 -25.55
C LEU A 502 25.70 5.05 -25.28
N GLY A 503 25.60 6.12 -26.08
CA GLY A 503 26.35 7.37 -25.89
C GLY A 503 26.01 8.09 -24.58
N GLN A 504 24.79 7.91 -24.06
CA GLN A 504 24.37 8.42 -22.75
C GLN A 504 24.73 7.50 -21.57
N GLY A 505 25.38 6.35 -21.84
CA GLY A 505 25.76 5.37 -20.84
C GLY A 505 24.61 4.46 -20.38
N TYR A 506 23.52 4.39 -21.16
CA TYR A 506 22.40 3.50 -20.90
C TYR A 506 22.63 2.12 -21.50
N ARG A 507 22.01 1.11 -20.90
CA ARG A 507 21.97 -0.25 -21.47
C ARG A 507 20.74 -0.39 -22.36
N VAL A 508 20.89 -1.14 -23.45
CA VAL A 508 19.80 -1.48 -24.35
C VAL A 508 19.33 -2.90 -24.05
N GLY A 509 18.03 -3.10 -23.90
CA GLY A 509 17.38 -4.39 -23.85
C GLY A 509 16.31 -4.51 -24.93
N ALA A 510 15.77 -5.70 -25.12
CA ALA A 510 14.62 -5.95 -25.99
C ALA A 510 13.53 -6.67 -25.20
N GLU A 511 12.28 -6.46 -25.57
CA GLU A 511 11.16 -7.24 -25.07
C GLU A 511 10.24 -7.65 -26.21
N VAL A 512 9.69 -8.86 -26.11
CA VAL A 512 8.84 -9.48 -27.12
C VAL A 512 7.47 -9.84 -26.57
N ALA A 513 6.45 -9.73 -27.40
CA ALA A 513 5.08 -10.07 -27.05
C ALA A 513 4.32 -10.61 -28.27
N ASP A 514 3.76 -11.81 -28.15
CA ASP A 514 2.73 -12.28 -29.08
C ASP A 514 1.49 -11.37 -29.07
N VAL A 515 0.60 -11.51 -30.06
CA VAL A 515 -0.60 -10.66 -30.20
C VAL A 515 -1.48 -10.64 -28.94
N ARG A 516 -1.54 -11.74 -28.19
CA ARG A 516 -2.35 -11.86 -26.96
C ARG A 516 -1.67 -11.15 -25.78
N ARG A 517 -0.36 -11.31 -25.63
CA ARG A 517 0.47 -10.66 -24.61
C ARG A 517 0.58 -9.15 -24.83
N PHE A 518 0.69 -8.73 -26.09
CA PHE A 518 0.71 -7.31 -26.45
C PHE A 518 -0.58 -6.59 -26.02
N ARG A 519 -1.75 -7.20 -26.26
CA ARG A 519 -3.06 -6.67 -25.85
C ARG A 519 -3.24 -6.50 -24.34
N SER A 520 -2.53 -7.29 -23.54
CA SER A 520 -2.54 -7.20 -22.07
C SER A 520 -1.33 -6.46 -21.50
N SER A 521 -0.55 -5.77 -22.34
CA SER A 521 0.70 -5.10 -21.96
C SER A 521 1.71 -6.02 -21.24
N SER A 522 1.65 -7.33 -21.53
CA SER A 522 2.58 -8.33 -21.03
C SER A 522 3.73 -8.46 -22.03
N TRP A 523 4.96 -8.29 -21.55
CA TRP A 523 6.16 -8.36 -22.38
C TRP A 523 7.15 -9.34 -21.77
N THR A 524 7.87 -10.07 -22.62
CA THR A 524 8.91 -11.01 -22.21
C THR A 524 10.26 -10.38 -22.50
N SER A 525 11.09 -10.21 -21.48
CA SER A 525 12.41 -9.61 -21.68
C SER A 525 13.33 -10.59 -22.41
N VAL A 526 14.01 -10.08 -23.45
CA VAL A 526 15.07 -10.78 -24.19
C VAL A 526 16.40 -10.19 -23.77
N SER A 527 17.34 -11.06 -23.40
CA SER A 527 18.66 -10.64 -22.93
C SER A 527 19.52 -10.17 -24.11
N ILE A 528 19.71 -8.85 -24.23
CA ILE A 528 20.71 -8.26 -25.13
C ILE A 528 22.04 -8.15 -24.39
N GLN A 529 23.03 -8.95 -24.80
CA GLN A 529 24.38 -8.97 -24.24
C GLN A 529 25.28 -8.08 -25.11
N GLY A 530 26.03 -7.17 -24.48
CA GLY A 530 26.97 -6.29 -25.18
C GLY A 530 26.93 -4.86 -24.66
N SER A 531 28.03 -4.14 -24.90
CA SER A 531 28.15 -2.71 -24.55
C SER A 531 28.62 -1.85 -25.74
N ARG A 532 29.00 -2.49 -26.85
CA ARG A 532 29.38 -1.83 -28.09
C ARG A 532 28.19 -1.81 -29.05
N GLU A 533 28.08 -0.73 -29.83
CA GLU A 533 26.99 -0.54 -30.82
C GLU A 533 26.84 -1.76 -31.73
N SER A 534 27.94 -2.29 -32.27
CA SER A 534 27.92 -3.47 -33.16
C SER A 534 27.38 -4.75 -32.49
N GLU A 535 27.65 -4.95 -31.20
CA GLU A 535 27.18 -6.13 -30.45
C GLU A 535 25.67 -6.02 -30.20
N VAL A 536 25.22 -4.84 -29.79
CA VAL A 536 23.81 -4.56 -29.51
C VAL A 536 22.97 -4.65 -30.78
N LEU A 537 23.44 -4.08 -31.89
CA LEU A 537 22.74 -4.16 -33.18
C LEU A 537 22.64 -5.60 -33.67
N SER A 538 23.72 -6.39 -33.60
CA SER A 538 23.72 -7.80 -33.98
C SER A 538 22.76 -8.64 -33.12
N ALA A 539 22.75 -8.41 -31.80
CA ALA A 539 21.82 -9.09 -30.89
C ALA A 539 20.35 -8.68 -31.12
N LEU A 540 20.09 -7.43 -31.49
CA LEU A 540 18.75 -6.96 -31.85
C LEU A 540 18.29 -7.59 -33.17
N GLU A 541 19.15 -7.72 -34.17
CA GLU A 541 18.82 -8.41 -35.42
C GLU A 541 18.49 -9.88 -35.20
N ALA A 542 19.27 -10.57 -34.35
CA ALA A 542 18.96 -11.93 -33.95
C ALA A 542 17.59 -12.03 -33.26
N CYS A 543 17.28 -11.10 -32.34
CA CYS A 543 15.98 -11.03 -31.67
C CYS A 543 14.82 -10.78 -32.66
N LEU A 544 14.97 -9.85 -33.60
CA LEU A 544 13.93 -9.62 -34.61
C LEU A 544 13.70 -10.84 -35.50
N SER A 545 14.77 -11.53 -35.90
CA SER A 545 14.69 -12.73 -36.72
C SER A 545 14.04 -13.91 -35.98
N GLU A 546 14.36 -14.10 -34.70
CA GLU A 546 13.79 -15.16 -33.87
C GLU A 546 12.30 -14.93 -33.59
N HIS A 547 11.89 -13.66 -33.52
CA HIS A 547 10.54 -13.23 -33.14
C HIS A 547 9.76 -12.56 -34.28
N ALA A 548 10.02 -12.94 -35.55
CA ALA A 548 9.49 -12.29 -36.76
C ALA A 548 7.94 -12.14 -36.82
N GLY A 549 7.19 -12.94 -36.05
CA GLY A 549 5.73 -12.90 -35.95
C GLY A 549 5.17 -12.22 -34.68
N GLU A 550 6.02 -11.59 -33.88
CA GLU A 550 5.65 -10.97 -32.60
C GLU A 550 5.91 -9.46 -32.59
N TYR A 551 5.31 -8.76 -31.62
CA TYR A 551 5.70 -7.39 -31.30
C TYR A 551 7.07 -7.41 -30.63
N VAL A 552 8.03 -6.66 -31.16
CA VAL A 552 9.34 -6.48 -30.52
C VAL A 552 9.53 -5.01 -30.22
N ARG A 553 9.97 -4.69 -28.99
CA ARG A 553 10.32 -3.34 -28.57
C ARG A 553 11.72 -3.27 -27.99
N ILE A 554 12.40 -2.15 -28.20
CA ILE A 554 13.64 -1.81 -27.51
C ILE A 554 13.33 -1.08 -26.21
N ILE A 555 14.14 -1.35 -25.18
CA ILE A 555 14.10 -0.65 -23.91
C ILE A 555 15.46 -0.05 -23.58
N GLY A 556 15.47 1.21 -23.15
CA GLY A 556 16.65 1.86 -22.59
C GLY A 556 16.63 1.76 -21.07
N ILE A 557 17.73 1.35 -20.43
CA ILE A 557 17.83 1.19 -18.99
C ILE A 557 18.95 2.07 -18.46
N ASP A 558 18.62 2.96 -17.51
CA ASP A 558 19.60 3.72 -16.74
C ASP A 558 20.18 2.84 -15.63
N PRO A 559 21.46 2.42 -15.73
CA PRO A 559 22.06 1.52 -14.75
C PRO A 559 22.27 2.20 -13.39
N LYS A 560 22.34 3.53 -13.33
CA LYS A 560 22.54 4.28 -12.07
C LYS A 560 21.21 4.51 -11.36
N ALA A 561 20.20 4.96 -12.10
CA ALA A 561 18.88 5.23 -11.54
C ALA A 561 17.97 4.00 -11.45
N LYS A 562 18.41 2.84 -11.98
CA LYS A 562 17.65 1.57 -12.02
C LYS A 562 16.23 1.74 -12.58
N ARG A 563 16.08 2.57 -13.62
CA ARG A 563 14.79 2.86 -14.27
C ARG A 563 14.88 2.74 -15.79
N ARG A 564 13.72 2.60 -16.43
CA ARG A 564 13.60 2.65 -17.88
C ARG A 564 13.60 4.10 -18.36
N VAL A 565 14.31 4.37 -19.46
CA VAL A 565 14.42 5.71 -20.07
C VAL A 565 13.85 5.77 -21.49
N LEU A 566 13.60 4.61 -22.10
CA LEU A 566 12.97 4.49 -23.41
C LEU A 566 12.20 3.18 -23.48
N GLU A 567 11.03 3.21 -24.13
CA GLU A 567 10.32 2.03 -24.64
C GLU A 567 9.82 2.35 -26.05
N GLN A 568 10.24 1.60 -27.07
CA GLN A 568 9.83 1.84 -28.45
C GLN A 568 9.63 0.52 -29.21
N ILE A 569 8.45 0.33 -29.80
CA ILE A 569 8.15 -0.83 -30.64
C ILE A 569 8.90 -0.67 -31.96
N ILE A 570 9.67 -1.69 -32.34
CA ILE A 570 10.50 -1.71 -33.55
C ILE A 570 10.05 -2.79 -34.55
N GLN A 571 9.18 -3.71 -34.14
CA GLN A 571 8.56 -4.71 -35.01
C GLN A 571 7.12 -4.98 -34.58
N GLN A 572 6.24 -5.20 -35.56
CA GLN A 572 4.86 -5.62 -35.37
C GLN A 572 4.60 -6.88 -36.23
N PRO A 573 3.71 -7.79 -35.81
CA PRO A 573 3.31 -8.93 -36.63
C PRO A 573 2.68 -8.45 -37.94
N THR A 574 3.11 -9.00 -39.08
CA THR A 574 2.41 -8.79 -40.36
C THR A 574 1.00 -9.38 -40.28
N LYS A 575 0.00 -8.63 -40.76
CA LYS A 575 -1.43 -8.99 -40.70
C LYS A 575 -1.78 -10.27 -41.44
#